data_AF-A0A6M4DVM5-F1
#
_entry.id   AF-A0A6M4DVM5-F1
#
_cell.length_a   1.000
_cell.length_b   1.000
_cell.length_c   1.000
_cell.angle_alpha   90.00
_cell.angle_beta   90.00
_cell.angle_gamma   90.00
#
_symmetry.space_group_name_H-M   'P 1'
#
loop_
_entity.id
_entity.type
_entity.pdbx_description
1 polymer ?
#
loop_
_entity_poly.entity_id
_entity_poly.type
_entity_poly.pdbx_seq_one_letter_code
_entity_poly.pdbx_strand_id
1 'polypeptide(L)'
;DSQAVDKLFGAAGVKGTFVLYDVQRQRYVGHDRERAETRFVPASTYKVANSLIGLSTGAVRSADEVLPYGGKPQRFKAWEHDMSLRDAIKASNVPVYQELARRIGLERMRANVSR
;
A
#
# COMPACT_ATOMS: atom_id res chain seq x y z
N ASP A 1 -9.38 23.26 -6.00
CA ASP A 1 -8.81 23.03 -4.66
C ASP A 1 -9.65 23.69 -3.59
N SER A 2 -9.56 23.21 -2.35
CA SER A 2 -10.34 23.64 -1.20
C SER A 2 -9.52 24.56 -0.32
N GLN A 3 -9.97 25.81 -0.16
CA GLN A 3 -9.28 26.80 0.68
C GLN A 3 -9.06 26.31 2.12
N ALA A 4 -9.98 25.52 2.68
CA ALA A 4 -9.84 24.97 4.02
C ALA A 4 -8.68 23.97 4.11
N VAL A 5 -8.50 23.13 3.07
CA VAL A 5 -7.41 22.15 3.00
C VAL A 5 -6.09 22.87 2.69
N ASP A 6 -6.10 23.84 1.78
CA ASP A 6 -4.91 24.65 1.43
C ASP A 6 -4.29 25.30 2.67
N LYS A 7 -5.12 25.86 3.56
CA LYS A 7 -4.66 26.46 4.83
C LYS A 7 -3.95 25.46 5.73
N LEU A 8 -4.37 24.19 5.77
CA LEU A 8 -3.72 23.16 6.58
C LEU A 8 -2.31 22.85 6.07
N PHE A 9 -2.14 22.71 4.76
CA PHE A 9 -0.82 22.50 4.15
C PHE A 9 0.09 23.72 4.32
N GLY A 10 -0.45 24.93 4.14
CA GLY A 10 0.28 26.17 4.39
C GLY A 10 0.75 26.31 5.83
N ALA A 11 -0.13 26.03 6.81
CA ALA A 11 0.22 26.07 8.23
C ALA A 11 1.25 25.00 8.64
N ALA A 12 1.21 23.83 8.00
CA ALA A 12 2.19 22.76 8.22
C ALA A 12 3.54 23.01 7.54
N GLY A 13 3.62 23.97 6.61
CA GLY A 13 4.87 24.29 5.88
C GLY A 13 5.36 23.15 4.98
N VAL A 14 4.47 22.25 4.55
CA VAL A 14 4.82 21.08 3.73
C VAL A 14 4.24 21.19 2.32
N LYS A 15 4.99 20.69 1.34
CA LYS A 15 4.50 20.48 -0.03
C LYS A 15 3.89 19.08 -0.13
N GLY A 16 2.58 18.99 -0.30
CA GLY A 16 1.87 17.73 -0.42
C GLY A 16 0.57 17.88 -1.18
N THR A 17 -0.19 16.80 -1.30
CA THR A 17 -1.49 16.81 -1.97
C THR A 17 -2.50 16.07 -1.11
N PHE A 18 -3.76 16.47 -1.20
CA PHE A 18 -4.88 15.75 -0.61
C PHE A 18 -5.98 15.63 -1.66
N VAL A 19 -6.54 14.44 -1.80
CA VAL A 19 -7.62 14.16 -2.74
C VAL A 19 -8.72 13.42 -2.00
N LEU A 20 -9.91 14.00 -2.00
CA LEU A 20 -11.16 13.38 -1.59
C LEU A 20 -12.06 13.26 -2.81
N TYR A 21 -12.51 12.05 -3.12
CA TYR A 21 -13.60 11.84 -4.05
C TYR A 21 -14.90 11.64 -3.27
N ASP A 22 -15.82 12.61 -3.36
CA ASP A 22 -17.17 12.49 -2.83
C ASP A 22 -18.01 11.68 -3.82
N VAL A 23 -18.24 10.41 -3.49
CA VAL A 23 -18.97 9.45 -4.35
C VAL A 23 -20.42 9.88 -4.56
N GLN A 24 -21.08 10.46 -3.55
CA GLN A 24 -22.49 10.87 -3.65
C GLN A 24 -22.66 12.06 -4.59
N ARG A 25 -21.73 13.02 -4.52
CA ARG A 25 -21.76 14.24 -5.35
C ARG A 25 -20.93 14.12 -6.63
N GLN A 26 -20.29 12.98 -6.84
CA GLN A 26 -19.40 12.68 -7.97
C GLN A 26 -18.36 13.78 -8.23
N ARG A 27 -17.74 14.31 -7.18
CA ARG A 27 -16.80 15.42 -7.30
C ARG A 27 -15.53 15.22 -6.50
N TYR A 28 -14.44 15.80 -7.00
CA TYR A 28 -13.18 15.87 -6.28
C TYR A 28 -13.08 17.16 -5.45
N VAL A 29 -12.57 17.03 -4.24
CA VAL A 29 -12.21 18.13 -3.34
C VAL A 29 -10.80 17.85 -2.83
N GLY A 30 -9.92 18.85 -2.81
CA GLY A 30 -8.51 18.56 -2.52
C GLY A 30 -7.60 19.77 -2.43
N HIS A 31 -6.31 19.50 -2.42
CA HIS A 31 -5.20 20.44 -2.43
C HIS A 31 -4.13 19.97 -3.43
N ASP A 32 -3.60 20.89 -4.23
CA ASP A 32 -2.52 20.66 -5.20
C ASP A 32 -2.87 19.57 -6.23
N ARG A 33 -3.80 19.93 -7.14
CA ARG A 33 -4.26 19.04 -8.20
C ARG A 33 -3.14 18.62 -9.16
N GLU A 34 -2.23 19.52 -9.51
CA GLU A 34 -1.10 19.20 -10.40
C GLU A 34 -0.24 18.07 -9.80
N ARG A 35 0.07 18.16 -8.51
CA ARG A 35 0.77 17.11 -7.80
C ARG A 35 -0.05 15.82 -7.67
N ALA A 36 -1.37 15.90 -7.56
CA ALA A 36 -2.24 14.73 -7.52
C ALA A 36 -2.20 13.90 -8.82
N GLU A 37 -1.95 14.55 -9.95
CA GLU A 37 -1.84 13.91 -11.28
C GLU A 37 -0.40 13.40 -11.56
N THR A 38 0.55 13.67 -10.66
CA THR A 38 1.94 13.20 -10.76
C THR A 38 2.12 11.80 -10.15
N ARG A 39 2.81 10.90 -10.86
CA ARG A 39 3.08 9.53 -10.38
C ARG A 39 4.26 9.49 -9.40
N PHE A 40 4.11 8.72 -8.33
CA PHE A 40 5.16 8.43 -7.34
C PHE A 40 5.29 6.93 -7.12
N VAL A 41 6.44 6.50 -6.59
CA VAL A 41 6.57 5.12 -6.12
C VAL A 41 5.56 4.87 -4.98
N PRO A 42 4.77 3.77 -5.03
CA PRO A 42 3.70 3.54 -4.05
C PRO A 42 4.24 3.18 -2.66
N ALA A 43 5.50 2.72 -2.57
CA ALA A 43 6.08 2.19 -1.34
C ALA A 43 5.10 1.18 -0.68
N SER A 44 4.79 1.36 0.60
CA SER A 44 3.94 0.41 1.34
C SER A 44 2.45 0.47 0.98
N THR A 45 1.96 1.48 0.25
CA THR A 45 0.56 1.45 -0.23
C THR A 45 0.32 0.33 -1.23
N TYR A 46 1.38 -0.15 -1.90
CA TYR A 46 1.33 -1.31 -2.81
C TYR A 46 0.91 -2.62 -2.12
N LYS A 47 1.01 -2.70 -0.78
CA LYS A 47 0.58 -3.88 0.00
C LYS A 47 -0.90 -4.21 -0.22
N VAL A 48 -1.74 -3.22 -0.54
CA VAL A 48 -3.14 -3.46 -0.92
C VAL A 48 -3.23 -4.30 -2.20
N ALA A 49 -2.59 -3.84 -3.28
CA ALA A 49 -2.55 -4.57 -4.56
C ALA A 49 -1.87 -5.94 -4.40
N ASN A 50 -0.71 -6.00 -3.74
CA ASN A 50 0.02 -7.25 -3.51
C ASN A 50 -0.83 -8.29 -2.77
N SER A 51 -1.59 -7.87 -1.74
CA SER A 51 -2.50 -8.77 -1.01
C SER A 51 -3.61 -9.33 -1.92
N LEU A 52 -4.25 -8.46 -2.71
CA LEU A 52 -5.31 -8.88 -3.64
C LEU A 52 -4.80 -9.86 -4.70
N ILE A 53 -3.61 -9.59 -5.26
CA ILE A 53 -2.96 -10.48 -6.23
C ILE A 53 -2.58 -11.81 -5.58
N GLY A 54 -2.05 -11.77 -4.35
CA GLY A 54 -1.71 -12.97 -3.59
C GLY A 54 -2.91 -13.89 -3.38
N LEU A 55 -4.04 -13.31 -2.99
CA LEU A 55 -5.31 -14.03 -2.80
C LEU A 55 -5.88 -14.53 -4.14
N SER A 56 -5.93 -13.70 -5.18
CA SER A 56 -6.53 -14.06 -6.47
C SER A 56 -5.76 -15.15 -7.22
N THR A 57 -4.44 -15.19 -7.03
CA THR A 57 -3.55 -16.18 -7.67
C THR A 57 -3.35 -17.44 -6.82
N GLY A 58 -3.93 -17.50 -5.63
CA GLY A 58 -3.75 -18.61 -4.68
C GLY A 58 -2.33 -18.71 -4.11
N ALA A 59 -1.52 -17.65 -4.21
CA ALA A 59 -0.19 -17.60 -3.59
C ALA A 59 -0.24 -17.62 -2.06
N VAL A 60 -1.42 -17.30 -1.50
CA VAL A 60 -1.81 -17.46 -0.11
C VAL A 60 -3.27 -17.92 -0.05
N ARG A 61 -3.62 -18.83 0.86
CA ARG A 61 -4.96 -19.41 0.97
C ARG A 61 -6.00 -18.45 1.55
N SER A 62 -5.57 -17.59 2.46
CA SER A 62 -6.43 -16.59 3.11
C SER A 62 -5.60 -15.45 3.69
N ALA A 63 -6.26 -14.40 4.18
CA ALA A 63 -5.59 -13.32 4.90
C ALA A 63 -4.96 -13.77 6.23
N ASP A 64 -5.33 -14.95 6.72
CA ASP A 64 -4.94 -15.52 8.01
C ASP A 64 -3.85 -16.61 7.88
N GLU A 65 -3.49 -17.03 6.67
CA GLU A 65 -2.32 -17.89 6.48
C GLU A 65 -1.05 -17.14 6.89
N VAL A 66 -0.27 -17.77 7.76
CA VAL A 66 1.00 -17.23 8.26
C VAL A 66 2.09 -17.40 7.20
N LEU A 67 2.76 -16.29 6.88
CA LEU A 67 3.88 -16.22 5.96
C LEU A 67 5.18 -15.99 6.74
N PRO A 68 6.28 -16.65 6.35
CA PRO A 68 7.54 -16.50 7.05
C PRO A 68 8.15 -15.11 6.85
N TYR A 69 8.70 -14.52 7.91
CA TYR A 69 9.49 -13.28 7.79
C TYR A 69 10.94 -13.54 7.31
N GLY A 70 11.37 -14.81 7.32
CA GLY A 70 12.67 -15.25 6.81
C GLY A 70 13.78 -15.38 7.87
N GLY A 71 13.47 -15.25 9.16
CA GLY A 71 14.36 -15.65 10.26
C GLY A 71 15.55 -14.73 10.57
N LYS A 72 15.87 -13.79 9.68
CA LYS A 72 17.04 -12.89 9.82
C LYS A 72 16.67 -11.60 10.58
N PRO A 73 17.61 -10.98 11.31
CA PRO A 73 17.40 -9.66 11.90
C PRO A 73 16.85 -8.66 10.88
N GLN A 74 15.87 -7.87 11.30
CA GLN A 74 15.17 -6.91 10.45
C GLN A 74 15.44 -5.47 10.86
N ARG A 75 15.14 -4.54 9.96
CA ARG A 75 15.22 -3.09 10.25
C ARG A 75 14.38 -2.70 11.47
N PHE A 76 13.26 -3.39 11.69
CA PHE A 76 12.39 -3.19 12.83
C PHE A 76 12.23 -4.51 13.57
N LYS A 77 12.47 -4.50 14.88
CA LYS A 77 12.23 -5.65 15.78
C LYS A 77 10.81 -6.22 15.63
N ALA A 78 9.83 -5.35 15.42
CA ALA A 78 8.44 -5.74 15.21
C ALA A 78 8.22 -6.59 13.93
N TRP A 79 9.20 -6.68 13.02
CA TRP A 79 9.11 -7.53 11.83
C TRP A 79 9.74 -8.93 12.04
N GLU A 80 10.41 -9.17 13.17
CA GLU A 80 11.15 -10.42 13.44
C GLU A 80 10.25 -11.56 13.93
N HIS A 81 9.08 -11.72 13.31
CA HIS A 81 8.20 -12.87 13.51
C HIS A 81 7.31 -13.08 12.29
N ASP A 82 6.89 -14.33 12.10
CA ASP A 82 5.99 -14.70 11.02
C ASP A 82 4.63 -14.05 11.24
N MET A 83 4.02 -13.57 10.16
CA MET A 83 2.74 -12.87 10.23
C MET A 83 1.80 -13.32 9.12
N SER A 84 0.51 -13.26 9.43
CA SER A 84 -0.55 -13.28 8.43
C SER A 84 -0.56 -11.97 7.62
N LEU A 85 -1.26 -11.94 6.47
CA LEU A 85 -1.47 -10.66 5.76
C LEU A 85 -2.28 -9.66 6.59
N ARG A 86 -3.22 -10.16 7.41
CA ARG A 86 -4.03 -9.34 8.33
C ARG A 86 -3.16 -8.53 9.30
N ASP A 87 -2.05 -9.08 9.75
CA ASP A 87 -1.16 -8.43 10.71
C ASP A 87 0.00 -7.70 10.02
N ALA A 88 0.56 -8.31 8.97
CA ALA A 88 1.66 -7.72 8.21
C ALA A 88 1.30 -6.38 7.57
N ILE A 89 0.03 -6.18 7.16
CA ILE A 89 -0.41 -4.91 6.59
C ILE A 89 -0.40 -3.77 7.62
N LYS A 90 -0.79 -4.07 8.87
CA LYS A 90 -0.82 -3.10 9.99
C LYS A 90 0.60 -2.74 10.42
N ALA A 91 1.48 -3.73 10.51
CA ALA A 91 2.89 -3.53 10.85
C ALA A 91 3.74 -3.01 9.67
N SER A 92 3.14 -2.94 8.47
CA SER A 92 3.84 -2.65 7.22
C SER A 92 5.08 -3.54 7.00
N ASN A 93 5.00 -4.81 7.42
CA ASN A 93 6.11 -5.76 7.44
C ASN A 93 6.58 -6.08 6.00
N VAL A 94 7.70 -5.49 5.58
CA VAL A 94 8.22 -5.64 4.21
C VAL A 94 8.64 -7.09 3.90
N PRO A 95 9.40 -7.79 4.75
CA PRO A 95 9.79 -9.19 4.52
C PRO A 95 8.63 -10.12 4.18
N VAL A 96 7.51 -10.05 4.91
CA VAL A 96 6.31 -10.87 4.64
C VAL A 96 5.71 -10.59 3.27
N TYR A 97 5.66 -9.31 2.86
CA TYR A 97 5.18 -8.94 1.53
C TYR A 97 6.16 -9.25 0.40
N GLN A 98 7.46 -9.34 0.69
CA GLN A 98 8.44 -9.87 -0.25
C GLN A 98 8.26 -11.38 -0.44
N GLU A 99 8.00 -12.12 0.65
CA GLU A 99 7.68 -13.54 0.57
C GLU A 99 6.42 -13.77 -0.28
N LEU A 100 5.34 -13.02 -0.03
CA LEU A 100 4.14 -13.07 -0.87
C LEU A 100 4.47 -12.80 -2.35
N ALA A 101 5.25 -11.76 -2.64
CA ALA A 101 5.64 -11.43 -4.01
C ALA A 101 6.47 -12.54 -4.68
N ARG A 102 7.35 -13.23 -3.94
CA ARG A 102 8.09 -14.40 -4.45
C ARG A 102 7.15 -15.56 -4.76
N ARG A 103 6.18 -15.83 -3.89
CA ARG A 103 5.15 -16.86 -4.13
C ARG A 103 4.27 -16.54 -5.32
N ILE A 104 3.94 -15.28 -5.57
CA ILE A 104 3.21 -14.84 -6.77
C ILE A 104 4.11 -15.01 -8.02
N GLY A 105 5.36 -14.59 -7.95
CA GLY A 105 6.29 -14.61 -9.08
C GLY A 105 6.04 -13.48 -10.07
N LEU A 106 7.07 -13.19 -10.89
CA LEU A 106 7.12 -12.00 -11.75
C LEU A 106 6.00 -11.95 -12.79
N GLU A 107 5.76 -13.07 -13.48
CA GLU A 107 4.79 -13.13 -14.58
C GLU A 107 3.37 -12.86 -14.10
N ARG A 108 2.93 -13.53 -13.04
CA ARG A 108 1.60 -13.34 -12.44
C ARG A 108 1.45 -11.94 -11.83
N MET A 109 2.51 -11.41 -11.20
CA MET A 109 2.48 -10.05 -10.68
C MET A 109 2.28 -9.04 -11.81
N ARG A 110 3.07 -9.12 -12.88
CA ARG A 110 2.96 -8.24 -14.05
C ARG A 110 1.58 -8.33 -14.69
N ALA A 111 1.08 -9.54 -14.89
CA ALA A 111 -0.23 -9.77 -15.50
C ALA A 111 -1.38 -9.15 -14.69
N ASN A 112 -1.29 -9.08 -13.35
CA ASN A 112 -2.36 -8.50 -12.52
C ASN A 112 -2.23 -6.97 -12.34
N VAL A 113 -1.03 -6.40 -12.47
CA VAL A 113 -0.85 -4.94 -12.39
C VAL A 113 -1.18 -4.25 -13.72
N SER A 114 -1.09 -4.98 -14.84
CA SER A 114 -1.39 -4.46 -16.18
C SER A 114 -2.81 -4.75 -16.68
N ARG A 115 -3.64 -5.44 -15.90
CA ARG A 115 -5.07 -5.63 -16.17
C ARG A 115 -5.83 -4.34 -15.92
#